data_AF-A0A4U8SNS2-F1
#
_entry.id   AF-A0A4U8SNS2-F1
#
_cell.length_a   1.000
_cell.length_b   1.000
_cell.length_c   1.000
_cell.angle_alpha   90.00
_cell.angle_beta   90.00
_cell.angle_gamma   90.00
#
_symmetry.space_group_name_H-M   'P 1'
#
loop_
_entity.id
_entity.type
_entity.pdbx_description
1 polymer ?
#
loop_
_entity_poly.entity_id
_entity_poly.type
_entity_poly.pdbx_seq_one_letter_code
_entity_poly.pdbx_strand_id
1 'polypeptide(L)'
;MSETYQIYAPNSIILQVDKGTNKIHLTPYTNIETGKYTEEYSKALLQAWQIMEEAKKQYKPLYLDPSLKTNPNHFKEFQSFRNLYLKDPIKKAIAPWTKKEKAYYESLQTKRERYQYLVIRSGLRSAVIDIPFDAIGGVDEKGRVINKEYEDIFYQVDRNKDTLKSEFFATEWGIAAGILGNPEYFASDLTGFTARYVQSTILYIQLNPKIDYRGILKIIEIYGKDYVGSFRTFKSGLRKNPLRQQQLTALAKSIKPDRFGMLPYIDEIMG
;
A
#
# COMPACT_ATOMS: atom_id res chain seq x y z
N MET A 1 -28.32 35.98 29.22
CA MET A 1 -27.47 35.11 28.39
C MET A 1 -28.26 33.83 28.18
N SER A 2 -28.40 33.33 26.96
CA SER A 2 -29.03 32.02 26.77
C SER A 2 -28.10 30.94 27.32
N GLU A 3 -28.67 29.93 27.98
CA GLU A 3 -27.88 28.80 28.46
C GLU A 3 -27.39 27.99 27.25
N THR A 4 -26.10 27.67 27.24
CA THR A 4 -25.48 26.85 26.19
C THR A 4 -24.90 25.57 26.77
N TYR A 5 -24.90 24.50 25.99
CA TYR A 5 -24.17 23.26 26.28
C TYR A 5 -23.18 22.95 25.17
N GLN A 6 -22.26 22.01 25.41
CA GLN A 6 -21.23 21.61 24.46
C GLN A 6 -21.50 20.19 23.96
N ILE A 7 -21.27 19.97 22.66
CA ILE A 7 -21.20 18.64 22.06
C ILE A 7 -19.83 18.43 21.43
N TYR A 8 -19.35 17.19 21.48
CA TYR A 8 -18.07 16.77 20.92
C TYR A 8 -18.31 15.94 19.67
N ALA A 9 -17.88 16.45 18.52
CA ALA A 9 -17.97 15.76 17.24
C ALA A 9 -16.87 14.68 17.12
N PRO A 10 -17.05 13.67 16.24
CA PRO A 10 -16.06 12.60 16.03
C PRO A 10 -14.65 13.08 15.63
N ASN A 11 -14.55 14.26 15.01
CA ASN A 11 -13.29 14.91 14.63
C ASN A 11 -12.70 15.79 15.76
N SER A 12 -13.17 15.62 16.99
CA SER A 12 -12.75 16.38 18.19
C SER A 12 -13.11 17.87 18.18
N ILE A 13 -13.94 18.33 17.25
CA ILE A 13 -14.47 19.70 17.28
C ILE A 13 -15.52 19.81 18.39
N ILE A 14 -15.39 20.87 19.19
CA ILE A 14 -16.35 21.22 20.24
C ILE A 14 -17.31 22.25 19.66
N LEU A 15 -18.60 21.96 19.69
CA LEU A 15 -19.65 22.87 19.23
C LEU A 15 -20.45 23.37 20.42
N GLN A 16 -20.69 24.68 20.48
CA GLN A 16 -21.61 25.28 21.44
C GLN A 16 -23.02 25.31 20.88
N VAL A 17 -23.99 24.87 21.68
CA VAL A 17 -25.39 24.73 21.29
C VAL A 17 -26.27 25.46 22.28
N ASP A 18 -27.17 26.29 21.79
CA ASP A 18 -28.18 26.97 22.59
C ASP A 18 -29.23 25.97 23.11
N LYS A 19 -29.49 25.99 24.42
CA LYS A 19 -30.34 25.00 25.10
C LYS A 19 -31.83 25.15 24.77
N GLY A 20 -32.29 26.34 24.40
CA GLY A 20 -33.71 26.59 24.09
C GLY A 20 -34.05 26.40 22.61
N THR A 21 -33.09 26.68 21.73
CA THR A 21 -33.32 26.71 20.28
C THR A 21 -32.56 25.62 19.52
N ASN A 22 -31.68 24.86 20.19
CA ASN A 22 -30.76 23.93 19.56
C ASN A 22 -29.90 24.57 18.45
N LYS A 23 -29.72 25.89 18.50
CA LYS A 23 -28.92 26.63 17.54
C LYS A 23 -27.44 26.33 17.79
N ILE A 24 -26.75 25.87 16.74
CA ILE A 24 -25.31 25.63 16.80
C ILE A 24 -24.58 26.94 16.51
N HIS A 25 -23.64 27.28 17.37
CA HIS A 25 -22.77 28.44 17.21
C HIS A 25 -21.61 28.05 16.30
N LEU A 26 -21.62 28.55 15.08
CA LEU A 26 -20.55 28.31 14.12
C LEU A 26 -19.45 29.36 14.35
N THR A 27 -18.31 28.92 14.85
CA THR A 27 -17.13 29.78 15.04
C THR A 27 -16.28 29.80 13.77
N PRO A 28 -15.80 30.97 13.34
CA PRO A 28 -14.86 31.06 12.24
C PRO A 28 -13.56 30.34 12.58
N TYR A 29 -13.16 29.44 11.69
CA TYR A 29 -11.82 28.87 11.68
C TYR A 29 -10.98 29.70 10.70
N THR A 30 -9.74 30.02 11.06
CA THR A 30 -8.85 30.90 10.27
C THR A 30 -8.84 30.52 8.79
N ASN A 31 -9.14 31.49 7.92
CA ASN A 31 -9.15 31.37 6.45
C ASN A 31 -10.16 30.37 5.85
N ILE A 32 -11.22 30.00 6.58
CA ILE A 32 -12.34 29.20 6.05
C ILE A 32 -13.63 29.99 6.23
N GLU A 33 -14.36 30.22 5.14
CA GLU A 33 -15.71 30.80 5.23
C GLU A 33 -16.63 29.85 6.00
N THR A 34 -17.16 30.33 7.10
CA THR A 34 -18.16 29.60 7.89
C THR A 34 -19.53 29.81 7.26
N GLY A 35 -20.21 28.71 6.96
CA GLY A 35 -21.59 28.75 6.45
C GLY A 35 -22.57 29.40 7.43
N LYS A 36 -23.77 29.73 6.95
CA LYS A 36 -24.85 30.20 7.81
C LYS A 36 -25.49 29.03 8.56
N TYR A 37 -26.01 29.31 9.76
CA TYR A 37 -26.86 28.36 10.47
C TYR A 37 -28.07 28.00 9.59
N THR A 38 -28.36 26.70 9.54
CA THR A 38 -29.65 26.17 9.06
C THR A 38 -30.20 25.24 10.13
N GLU A 39 -31.52 25.26 10.28
CA GLU A 39 -32.22 24.43 11.25
C GLU A 39 -32.07 22.94 10.90
N GLU A 40 -32.14 22.62 9.61
CA GLU A 40 -32.05 21.26 9.08
C GLU A 40 -30.67 20.64 9.34
N TYR A 41 -29.57 21.37 9.10
CA TYR A 41 -28.22 20.84 9.37
C TYR A 41 -27.98 20.65 10.86
N SER A 42 -28.50 21.57 11.69
CA SER A 42 -28.34 21.48 13.14
C SER A 42 -29.13 20.29 13.69
N LYS A 43 -30.35 20.07 13.20
CA LYS A 43 -31.17 18.91 13.54
C LYS A 43 -30.49 17.60 13.14
N ALA A 44 -29.99 17.51 11.91
CA ALA A 44 -29.29 16.31 11.43
C ALA A 44 -28.03 16.01 12.26
N LEU A 45 -27.22 17.04 12.58
CA LEU A 45 -26.02 16.88 13.38
C LEU A 45 -26.33 16.44 14.81
N LEU A 46 -27.33 17.04 15.45
CA LEU A 46 -27.74 16.67 16.81
C LEU A 46 -28.32 15.25 16.87
N GLN A 47 -29.09 14.85 15.87
CA GLN A 47 -29.55 13.46 15.73
C GLN A 47 -28.37 12.49 15.57
N ALA A 48 -27.40 12.80 14.71
CA ALA A 48 -26.20 11.99 14.54
C ALA A 48 -25.37 11.89 15.84
N TRP A 49 -25.23 13.01 16.57
CA TRP A 49 -24.55 13.05 17.86
C TRP A 49 -25.27 12.18 18.90
N GLN A 50 -26.60 12.26 18.99
CA GLN A 50 -27.39 11.41 19.89
C GLN A 50 -27.23 9.92 19.56
N ILE A 51 -27.32 9.54 18.28
CA ILE A 51 -27.11 8.15 17.84
C ILE A 51 -25.71 7.68 18.24
N MET A 52 -24.69 8.51 18.02
CA MET A 52 -23.31 8.20 18.41
C MET A 52 -23.18 8.01 19.93
N GLU A 53 -23.75 8.90 20.75
CA GLU A 53 -23.68 8.80 22.21
C GLU A 53 -24.41 7.56 22.73
N GLU A 54 -25.57 7.21 22.17
CA GLU A 54 -26.26 5.96 22.51
C GLU A 54 -25.46 4.73 22.09
N ALA A 55 -24.85 4.73 20.90
CA ALA A 55 -23.99 3.63 20.45
C ALA A 55 -22.75 3.46 21.36
N LYS A 56 -22.12 4.56 21.80
CA LYS A 56 -20.99 4.52 22.74
C LYS A 56 -21.38 3.89 24.07
N LYS A 57 -22.56 4.19 24.62
CA LYS A 57 -23.06 3.59 25.87
C LYS A 57 -23.21 2.06 25.77
N GLN A 58 -23.57 1.57 24.58
CA GLN A 58 -23.73 0.13 24.32
C GLN A 58 -22.39 -0.55 23.99
N TYR A 59 -21.40 0.19 23.50
CA TYR A 59 -20.10 -0.35 23.13
C TYR A 59 -19.31 -0.80 24.36
N LYS A 60 -19.12 -2.13 24.46
CA LYS A 60 -18.21 -2.73 25.43
C LYS A 60 -16.92 -3.11 24.68
N PRO A 61 -15.85 -2.30 24.75
CA PRO A 61 -14.59 -2.66 24.12
C PRO A 61 -14.07 -3.97 24.73
N LEU A 62 -13.73 -4.93 23.88
CA LEU A 62 -13.03 -6.13 24.28
C LEU A 62 -11.52 -5.83 24.28
N TYR A 63 -10.94 -5.61 25.46
CA TYR A 63 -9.49 -5.45 25.59
C TYR A 63 -8.85 -6.81 25.86
N LEU A 64 -7.88 -7.20 25.04
CA LEU A 64 -7.05 -8.36 25.36
C LEU A 64 -6.20 -8.01 26.58
N ASP A 65 -6.49 -8.67 27.71
CA ASP A 65 -5.58 -8.73 28.85
C ASP A 65 -4.53 -9.81 28.56
N PRO A 66 -3.27 -9.45 28.24
CA PRO A 66 -2.24 -10.42 27.90
C PRO A 66 -1.83 -11.28 29.12
N SER A 67 -2.18 -10.87 30.34
CA SER A 67 -1.93 -11.66 31.55
C SER A 67 -3.00 -12.72 31.82
N LEU A 68 -4.12 -12.68 31.09
CA LEU A 68 -5.29 -13.58 31.23
C LEU A 68 -5.89 -13.63 32.64
N LYS A 69 -5.61 -12.64 33.49
CA LYS A 69 -6.06 -12.60 34.88
C LYS A 69 -7.50 -12.16 35.02
N THR A 70 -7.95 -11.27 34.15
CA THR A 70 -9.30 -10.69 34.20
C THR A 70 -10.37 -11.59 33.60
N ASN A 71 -10.03 -12.37 32.57
CA ASN A 71 -10.89 -13.38 31.97
C ASN A 71 -10.02 -14.46 31.30
N PRO A 72 -9.95 -15.68 31.86
CA PRO A 72 -9.17 -16.79 31.30
C PRO A 72 -9.58 -17.18 29.86
N ASN A 73 -10.81 -16.86 29.45
CA ASN A 73 -11.34 -17.17 28.12
C ASN A 73 -11.02 -16.09 27.07
N HIS A 74 -10.48 -14.92 27.44
CA HIS A 74 -10.12 -13.86 26.49
C HIS A 74 -9.20 -14.36 25.39
N PHE A 75 -8.26 -15.27 25.70
CA PHE A 75 -7.38 -15.85 24.69
C PHE A 75 -8.15 -16.58 23.57
N LYS A 76 -9.26 -17.26 23.91
CA LYS A 76 -10.09 -18.01 22.96
C LYS A 76 -11.00 -17.08 22.14
N GLU A 77 -11.52 -16.03 22.77
CA GLU A 77 -12.30 -14.98 22.09
C GLU A 77 -11.44 -14.18 21.11
N PHE A 78 -10.19 -13.87 21.49
CA PHE A 78 -9.24 -13.17 20.64
C PHE A 78 -8.56 -14.07 19.60
N GLN A 79 -8.72 -15.39 19.70
CA GLN A 79 -8.14 -16.33 18.73
C GLN A 79 -8.76 -16.18 17.35
N SER A 80 -10.06 -15.92 17.24
CA SER A 80 -10.73 -15.69 15.95
C SER A 80 -10.21 -14.42 15.28
N PHE A 81 -10.11 -13.31 16.03
CA PHE A 81 -9.51 -12.06 15.57
C PHE A 81 -8.03 -12.25 15.18
N ARG A 82 -7.23 -12.94 16.02
CA ARG A 82 -5.84 -13.25 15.71
C ARG A 82 -5.74 -14.09 14.44
N ASN A 83 -6.53 -15.13 14.29
CA ASN A 83 -6.48 -16.02 13.13
C ASN A 83 -6.92 -15.31 11.84
N LEU A 84 -7.82 -14.33 11.94
CA LEU A 84 -8.33 -13.56 10.81
C LEU A 84 -7.42 -12.38 10.41
N TYR A 85 -6.86 -11.66 11.38
CA TYR A 85 -6.16 -10.38 11.15
C TYR A 85 -4.70 -10.33 11.61
N LEU A 86 -4.32 -11.15 12.59
CA LEU A 86 -2.95 -11.21 13.14
C LEU A 86 -2.33 -12.60 12.93
N LYS A 87 -2.72 -13.28 11.86
CA LYS A 87 -2.07 -14.52 11.46
C LYS A 87 -0.63 -14.13 11.17
N ASP A 88 0.27 -14.49 12.08
CA ASP A 88 1.69 -14.27 11.88
C ASP A 88 2.00 -14.79 10.47
N PRO A 89 2.54 -13.95 9.56
CA PRO A 89 3.08 -14.48 8.33
C PRO A 89 4.06 -15.58 8.73
N ILE A 90 3.97 -16.74 8.08
CA ILE A 90 4.81 -17.89 8.42
C ILE A 90 6.25 -17.36 8.44
N LYS A 91 6.87 -17.31 9.62
CA LYS A 91 8.21 -16.73 9.78
C LYS A 91 9.16 -17.56 8.91
N LYS A 92 9.86 -16.90 7.98
CA LYS A 92 10.65 -17.48 6.86
C LYS A 92 9.88 -17.90 5.60
N ALA A 93 8.61 -17.54 5.43
CA ALA A 93 7.89 -17.78 4.18
C ALA A 93 7.37 -16.49 3.56
N ILE A 94 8.24 -15.81 2.81
CA ILE A 94 7.88 -15.61 1.40
C ILE A 94 7.73 -17.02 0.87
N ALA A 95 6.56 -17.42 0.36
CA ALA A 95 6.36 -18.81 -0.08
C ALA A 95 7.52 -19.16 -1.04
N PRO A 96 8.48 -20.02 -0.61
CA PRO A 96 9.61 -20.32 -1.46
C PRO A 96 9.03 -20.93 -2.72
N TRP A 97 9.59 -20.54 -3.85
CA TRP A 97 9.17 -21.05 -5.14
C TRP A 97 9.26 -22.58 -5.11
N THR A 98 8.11 -23.23 -5.21
CA THR A 98 8.04 -24.68 -5.26
C THR A 98 8.77 -25.18 -6.50
N LYS A 99 9.21 -26.44 -6.49
CA LYS A 99 9.83 -27.06 -7.68
C LYS A 99 8.93 -26.95 -8.92
N LYS A 100 7.60 -27.02 -8.74
CA LYS A 100 6.62 -26.87 -9.81
C LYS A 100 6.57 -25.45 -10.35
N GLU A 101 6.57 -24.43 -9.48
CA GLU A 101 6.59 -23.02 -9.89
C GLU A 101 7.87 -22.65 -10.63
N LYS A 102 9.03 -23.14 -10.17
CA LYS A 102 10.32 -22.94 -10.87
C LYS A 102 10.28 -23.58 -12.25
N ALA A 103 9.85 -24.84 -12.34
CA ALA A 103 9.74 -25.54 -13.62
C ALA A 103 8.77 -24.86 -14.60
N TYR A 104 7.62 -24.39 -14.11
CA TYR A 104 6.64 -23.66 -14.93
C TYR A 104 7.20 -22.32 -15.43
N TYR A 105 7.81 -21.53 -14.55
CA TYR A 105 8.42 -20.27 -14.95
C TYR A 105 9.58 -20.47 -15.94
N GLU A 106 10.39 -21.51 -15.73
CA GLU A 106 11.47 -21.88 -16.64
C GLU A 106 10.94 -22.33 -18.01
N SER A 107 9.75 -22.94 -18.08
CA SER A 107 9.12 -23.33 -19.34
C SER A 107 8.52 -22.18 -20.14
N LEU A 108 8.41 -20.97 -19.58
CA LEU A 108 7.94 -19.77 -20.30
C LEU A 108 8.96 -19.34 -21.36
N GLN A 109 8.45 -19.06 -22.57
CA GLN A 109 9.26 -18.87 -23.78
C GLN A 109 9.46 -17.40 -24.14
N THR A 110 8.63 -16.50 -23.62
CA THR A 110 8.72 -15.07 -23.91
C THR A 110 9.01 -14.25 -22.67
N LYS A 111 9.65 -13.09 -22.87
CA LYS A 111 9.86 -12.07 -21.82
C LYS A 111 8.52 -11.63 -21.21
N ARG A 112 7.48 -11.49 -22.05
CA ARG A 112 6.13 -11.09 -21.62
C ARG A 112 5.46 -12.11 -20.70
N GLU A 113 5.51 -13.40 -21.05
CA GLU A 113 4.96 -14.47 -20.18
C GLU A 113 5.64 -14.46 -18.80
N ARG A 114 6.96 -14.30 -18.78
CA ARG A 114 7.73 -14.20 -17.52
C ARG A 114 7.39 -12.95 -16.74
N TYR A 115 7.25 -11.81 -17.42
CA TYR A 115 6.80 -10.55 -16.83
C TYR A 115 5.44 -10.74 -16.15
N GLN A 116 4.48 -11.27 -16.89
CA GLN A 116 3.13 -11.54 -16.41
C GLN A 116 3.13 -12.44 -15.18
N TYR A 117 3.91 -13.52 -15.22
CA TYR A 117 4.03 -14.44 -14.09
C TYR A 117 4.58 -13.75 -12.84
N LEU A 118 5.66 -12.97 -12.96
CA LEU A 118 6.28 -12.27 -11.83
C LEU A 118 5.35 -11.22 -11.23
N VAL A 119 4.62 -10.46 -12.06
CA VAL A 119 3.61 -9.52 -11.60
C VAL A 119 2.49 -10.23 -10.85
N ILE A 120 1.95 -11.33 -11.38
CA ILE A 120 0.89 -12.10 -10.72
C ILE A 120 1.40 -12.65 -9.38
N ARG A 121 2.60 -13.25 -9.37
CA ARG A 121 3.23 -13.85 -8.19
C ARG A 121 3.51 -12.82 -7.10
N SER A 122 3.91 -11.60 -7.46
CA SER A 122 4.22 -10.54 -6.48
C SER A 122 3.02 -10.18 -5.59
N GLY A 123 1.79 -10.51 -6.04
CA GLY A 123 0.55 -10.11 -5.39
C GLY A 123 0.24 -8.61 -5.53
N LEU A 124 1.08 -7.84 -6.22
CA LEU A 124 0.86 -6.42 -6.44
C LEU A 124 -0.36 -6.23 -7.35
N ARG A 125 -1.25 -5.30 -6.96
CA ARG A 125 -2.44 -4.92 -7.71
C ARG A 125 -2.55 -3.41 -7.75
N SER A 126 -3.13 -2.91 -8.84
CA SER A 126 -3.50 -1.51 -8.97
C SER A 126 -4.64 -1.19 -7.99
N ALA A 127 -4.57 -0.05 -7.31
CA ALA A 127 -5.67 0.47 -6.49
C ALA A 127 -6.61 1.41 -7.27
N VAL A 128 -6.26 1.77 -8.50
CA VAL A 128 -6.93 2.83 -9.28
C VAL A 128 -7.72 2.30 -10.47
N ILE A 129 -7.39 1.09 -10.94
CA ILE A 129 -8.06 0.43 -12.05
C ILE A 129 -7.84 -1.09 -11.98
N ASP A 130 -8.85 -1.86 -12.33
CA ASP A 130 -8.72 -3.31 -12.49
C ASP A 130 -7.98 -3.63 -13.79
N ILE A 131 -6.93 -4.44 -13.69
CA ILE A 131 -6.12 -4.85 -14.85
C ILE A 131 -6.33 -6.35 -15.08
N PRO A 132 -6.95 -6.74 -16.21
CA PRO A 132 -7.06 -8.13 -16.63
C PRO A 132 -5.69 -8.81 -16.70
N PHE A 133 -5.62 -10.11 -16.39
CA PHE A 133 -4.33 -10.80 -16.36
C PHE A 133 -3.64 -10.82 -17.72
N ASP A 134 -4.39 -11.00 -18.80
CA ASP A 134 -3.96 -10.91 -20.20
C ASP A 134 -3.55 -9.50 -20.65
N ALA A 135 -3.90 -8.45 -19.92
CA ALA A 135 -3.41 -7.08 -20.16
C ALA A 135 -2.01 -6.84 -19.56
N ILE A 136 -1.55 -7.69 -18.64
CA ILE A 136 -0.24 -7.56 -17.99
C ILE A 136 0.88 -7.71 -19.03
N GLY A 137 1.87 -6.81 -18.97
CA GLY A 137 2.95 -6.75 -19.97
C GLY A 137 2.41 -6.53 -21.39
N GLY A 138 1.28 -5.82 -21.53
CA GLY A 138 0.59 -5.53 -22.78
C GLY A 138 1.21 -4.41 -23.62
N VAL A 139 2.39 -3.90 -23.25
CA VAL A 139 3.14 -2.92 -24.05
C VAL A 139 4.51 -3.40 -24.50
N ASP A 140 4.97 -2.83 -25.62
CA ASP A 140 6.32 -3.07 -26.14
C ASP A 140 7.36 -2.24 -25.39
N GLU A 141 8.64 -2.40 -25.75
CA GLU A 141 9.76 -1.69 -25.12
C GLU A 141 9.72 -0.17 -25.31
N LYS A 142 8.86 0.34 -26.21
CA LYS A 142 8.61 1.76 -26.43
C LYS A 142 7.34 2.25 -25.71
N GLY A 143 6.69 1.39 -24.93
CA GLY A 143 5.43 1.68 -24.24
C GLY A 143 4.21 1.68 -25.16
N ARG A 144 4.27 1.08 -26.37
CA ARG A 144 3.14 1.02 -27.30
C ARG A 144 2.29 -0.21 -27.04
N VAL A 145 0.97 -0.06 -27.12
CA VAL A 145 -0.01 -1.13 -26.91
C VAL A 145 0.21 -2.28 -27.90
N ILE A 146 0.37 -3.50 -27.38
CA ILE A 146 0.45 -4.74 -28.15
C ILE A 146 -0.94 -5.37 -28.27
N ASN A 147 -1.77 -5.29 -27.21
CA ASN A 147 -3.13 -5.83 -27.22
C ASN A 147 -4.17 -4.71 -27.36
N LYS A 148 -4.75 -4.59 -28.56
CA LYS A 148 -5.79 -3.59 -28.87
C LYS A 148 -7.05 -3.73 -28.03
N GLU A 149 -7.36 -4.93 -27.52
CA GLU A 149 -8.52 -5.16 -26.67
C GLU A 149 -8.46 -4.34 -25.36
N TYR A 150 -7.26 -4.08 -24.85
CA TYR A 150 -7.03 -3.34 -23.60
C TYR A 150 -6.48 -1.93 -23.82
N GLU A 151 -6.66 -1.39 -25.03
CA GLU A 151 -6.15 -0.07 -25.42
C GLU A 151 -6.70 1.05 -24.52
N ASP A 152 -7.98 0.99 -24.15
CA ASP A 152 -8.60 2.00 -23.29
C ASP A 152 -7.99 2.02 -21.88
N ILE A 153 -7.80 0.84 -21.27
CA ILE A 153 -7.14 0.69 -19.96
C ILE A 153 -5.73 1.28 -20.03
N PHE A 154 -4.98 0.99 -21.11
CA PHE A 154 -3.65 1.52 -21.29
C PHE A 154 -3.63 3.04 -21.35
N TYR A 155 -4.44 3.65 -22.22
CA TYR A 155 -4.48 5.09 -22.35
C TYR A 155 -5.04 5.79 -21.11
N GLN A 156 -5.94 5.17 -20.37
CA GLN A 156 -6.39 5.69 -19.09
C GLN A 156 -5.24 5.75 -18.08
N VAL A 157 -4.42 4.71 -18.00
CA VAL A 157 -3.24 4.68 -17.13
C VAL A 157 -2.19 5.68 -17.59
N ASP A 158 -1.89 5.73 -18.89
CA ASP A 158 -0.88 6.61 -19.48
C ASP A 158 -1.17 8.09 -19.21
N ARG A 159 -2.45 8.50 -19.30
CA ARG A 159 -2.87 9.89 -19.00
C ARG A 159 -2.74 10.28 -17.53
N ASN A 160 -2.69 9.31 -16.60
CA ASN A 160 -2.75 9.59 -15.16
C ASN A 160 -1.44 9.28 -14.41
N LYS A 161 -0.54 8.45 -14.95
CA LYS A 161 0.70 8.04 -14.28
C LYS A 161 1.62 9.19 -13.87
N ASP A 162 1.60 10.29 -14.61
CA ASP A 162 2.43 11.49 -14.34
C ASP A 162 1.57 12.69 -13.84
N THR A 163 0.43 12.39 -13.21
CA THR A 163 -0.49 13.43 -12.71
C THR A 163 0.10 14.25 -11.56
N LEU A 164 -0.22 15.55 -11.53
CA LEU A 164 0.22 16.48 -10.48
C LEU A 164 -0.73 16.55 -9.27
N LYS A 165 -1.77 15.70 -9.21
CA LYS A 165 -2.78 15.73 -8.13
C LYS A 165 -2.18 15.44 -6.76
N SER A 166 -1.39 14.38 -6.65
CA SER A 166 -0.56 14.07 -5.48
C SER A 166 0.44 12.96 -5.84
N GLU A 167 1.55 12.91 -5.10
CA GLU A 167 2.57 11.87 -5.29
C GLU A 167 2.03 10.45 -5.04
N PHE A 168 1.16 10.27 -4.04
CA PHE A 168 0.51 8.97 -3.78
C PHE A 168 -0.41 8.55 -4.93
N PHE A 169 -1.17 9.50 -5.48
CA PHE A 169 -2.07 9.23 -6.58
C PHE A 169 -1.29 8.89 -7.86
N ALA A 170 -0.25 9.67 -8.17
CA ALA A 170 0.67 9.38 -9.28
C ALA A 170 1.36 8.01 -9.09
N THR A 171 1.77 7.67 -7.87
CA THR A 171 2.42 6.39 -7.57
C THR A 171 1.50 5.20 -7.83
N GLU A 172 0.22 5.26 -7.46
CA GLU A 172 -0.72 4.15 -7.74
C GLU A 172 -1.02 4.00 -9.24
N TRP A 173 -1.12 5.11 -9.99
CA TRP A 173 -1.19 5.05 -11.46
C TRP A 173 0.12 4.57 -12.09
N GLY A 174 1.25 4.89 -11.47
CA GLY A 174 2.56 4.33 -11.82
C GLY A 174 2.59 2.82 -11.63
N ILE A 175 2.11 2.30 -10.50
CA ILE A 175 1.99 0.84 -10.28
C ILE A 175 1.14 0.20 -11.39
N ALA A 176 0.03 0.84 -11.81
CA ALA A 176 -0.76 0.36 -12.93
C ALA A 176 0.04 0.34 -14.25
N ALA A 177 0.83 1.39 -14.54
CA ALA A 177 1.70 1.45 -15.71
C ALA A 177 2.79 0.37 -15.67
N GLY A 178 3.34 0.11 -14.49
CA GLY A 178 4.23 -1.01 -14.20
C GLY A 178 3.58 -2.34 -14.55
N ILE A 179 2.37 -2.62 -14.04
CA ILE A 179 1.65 -3.87 -14.32
C ILE A 179 1.42 -4.04 -15.82
N LEU A 180 1.07 -2.97 -16.54
CA LEU A 180 0.83 -3.01 -17.98
C LEU A 180 2.10 -3.21 -18.83
N GLY A 181 3.29 -3.03 -18.26
CA GLY A 181 4.55 -3.40 -18.92
C GLY A 181 5.65 -2.34 -18.91
N ASN A 182 5.48 -1.23 -18.17
CA ASN A 182 6.53 -0.22 -18.00
C ASN A 182 7.15 -0.29 -16.59
N PRO A 183 8.12 -1.19 -16.36
CA PRO A 183 8.62 -1.48 -15.02
C PRO A 183 9.28 -0.29 -14.31
N GLU A 184 9.71 0.75 -15.03
CA GLU A 184 10.27 1.98 -14.42
C GLU A 184 9.33 2.62 -13.40
N TYR A 185 8.02 2.42 -13.56
CA TYR A 185 7.02 2.96 -12.65
C TYR A 185 6.83 2.15 -11.34
N PHE A 186 7.50 1.01 -11.17
CA PHE A 186 7.42 0.21 -9.93
C PHE A 186 8.32 0.73 -8.79
N ALA A 187 9.12 1.79 -8.98
CA ALA A 187 10.11 2.24 -7.99
C ALA A 187 9.93 3.69 -7.49
N SER A 188 8.70 4.11 -7.21
CA SER A 188 8.43 5.37 -6.50
C SER A 188 8.61 5.19 -4.99
N ASP A 189 9.33 6.09 -4.33
CA ASP A 189 9.56 6.11 -2.87
C ASP A 189 8.39 6.67 -2.05
N LEU A 190 7.28 6.95 -2.72
CA LEU A 190 6.12 7.67 -2.18
C LEU A 190 4.85 6.81 -2.26
N THR A 191 4.95 5.54 -1.86
CA THR A 191 3.77 4.67 -1.71
C THR A 191 3.09 4.93 -0.36
N GLY A 192 1.77 4.77 -0.28
CA GLY A 192 1.02 4.93 0.98
C GLY A 192 1.36 3.88 2.06
N PHE A 193 2.01 2.77 1.70
CA PHE A 193 2.34 1.67 2.62
C PHE A 193 3.74 1.08 2.35
N THR A 194 4.57 0.96 3.39
CA THR A 194 5.88 0.30 3.37
C THR A 194 5.88 -1.05 2.64
N ALA A 195 4.89 -1.90 2.91
CA ALA A 195 4.81 -3.24 2.31
C ALA A 195 4.65 -3.16 0.78
N ARG A 196 3.83 -2.22 0.28
CA ARG A 196 3.66 -1.99 -1.16
C ARG A 196 4.94 -1.50 -1.80
N TYR A 197 5.65 -0.56 -1.17
CA TYR A 197 6.96 -0.10 -1.66
C TYR A 197 7.95 -1.25 -1.81
N VAL A 198 8.07 -2.09 -0.78
CA VAL A 198 8.99 -3.24 -0.80
C VAL A 198 8.62 -4.22 -1.91
N GLN A 199 7.34 -4.58 -2.01
CA GLN A 199 6.85 -5.48 -3.08
C GLN A 199 7.13 -4.90 -4.48
N SER A 200 6.80 -3.62 -4.69
CA SER A 200 6.99 -2.92 -5.94
C SER A 200 8.48 -2.80 -6.30
N THR A 201 9.34 -2.51 -5.32
CA THR A 201 10.80 -2.43 -5.51
C THR A 201 11.42 -3.78 -5.84
N ILE A 202 11.01 -4.85 -5.15
CA ILE A 202 11.49 -6.21 -5.46
C ILE A 202 11.06 -6.61 -6.86
N LEU A 203 9.79 -6.37 -7.21
CA LEU A 203 9.27 -6.65 -8.55
C LEU A 203 10.01 -5.85 -9.62
N TYR A 204 10.30 -4.57 -9.37
CA TYR A 204 11.12 -3.74 -10.24
C TYR A 204 12.50 -4.38 -10.49
N ILE A 205 13.20 -4.82 -9.44
CA ILE A 205 14.51 -5.48 -9.56
C ILE A 205 14.40 -6.78 -10.37
N GLN A 206 13.33 -7.54 -10.20
CA GLN A 206 13.09 -8.78 -10.97
C GLN A 206 12.93 -8.49 -12.46
N LEU A 207 12.15 -7.46 -12.80
CA LEU A 207 11.71 -7.18 -14.16
C LEU A 207 12.68 -6.31 -14.96
N ASN A 208 13.32 -5.33 -14.30
CA ASN A 208 14.28 -4.44 -14.92
C ASN A 208 15.54 -4.21 -14.06
N PRO A 209 16.45 -5.18 -14.00
CA PRO A 209 17.69 -5.04 -13.24
C PRO A 209 18.70 -4.08 -13.90
N LYS A 210 18.41 -3.54 -15.09
CA LYS A 210 19.29 -2.66 -15.87
C LYS A 210 18.74 -1.24 -15.93
N ILE A 211 19.06 -0.42 -14.94
CA ILE A 211 19.04 1.03 -15.16
C ILE A 211 20.25 1.39 -16.02
N ASP A 212 19.98 2.06 -17.13
CA ASP A 212 20.88 2.40 -18.25
C ASP A 212 22.15 3.20 -17.86
N TYR A 213 22.29 3.59 -16.59
CA TYR A 213 23.41 4.39 -16.10
C TYR A 213 24.14 3.79 -14.88
N ARG A 214 23.67 2.66 -14.34
CA ARG A 214 24.03 2.26 -12.96
C ARG A 214 24.27 0.77 -12.72
N GLY A 215 23.84 -0.11 -13.63
CA GLY A 215 24.04 -1.55 -13.53
C GLY A 215 23.27 -2.22 -12.37
N ILE A 216 23.17 -3.54 -12.43
CA ILE A 216 22.45 -4.41 -11.46
C ILE A 216 22.89 -4.14 -10.03
N LEU A 217 24.19 -3.88 -9.87
CA LEU A 217 24.84 -3.61 -8.58
C LEU A 217 24.12 -2.50 -7.80
N LYS A 218 23.70 -1.42 -8.47
CA LYS A 218 23.30 -0.19 -7.80
C LYS A 218 21.88 -0.24 -7.24
N ILE A 219 20.95 -0.98 -7.85
CA ILE A 219 19.56 -1.05 -7.35
C ILE A 219 19.48 -1.91 -6.08
N ILE A 220 20.14 -3.07 -6.06
CA ILE A 220 20.20 -3.94 -4.88
C ILE A 220 21.00 -3.26 -3.75
N GLU A 221 22.09 -2.55 -4.08
CA GLU A 221 22.82 -1.75 -3.10
C GLU A 221 22.01 -0.56 -2.57
N ILE A 222 21.24 0.13 -3.41
CA ILE A 222 20.33 1.21 -2.98
C ILE A 222 19.30 0.65 -2.01
N TYR A 223 18.67 -0.49 -2.33
CA TYR A 223 17.74 -1.14 -1.41
C TYR A 223 18.40 -1.50 -0.07
N GLY A 224 19.60 -2.09 -0.10
CA GLY A 224 20.35 -2.43 1.10
C GLY A 224 20.82 -1.22 1.92
N LYS A 225 21.24 -0.13 1.26
CA LYS A 225 21.71 1.09 1.91
C LYS A 225 20.55 1.92 2.45
N ASP A 226 19.53 2.15 1.64
CA ASP A 226 18.47 3.10 1.95
C ASP A 226 17.40 2.52 2.87
N TYR A 227 17.06 1.24 2.68
CA TYR A 227 15.93 0.62 3.37
C TYR A 227 16.34 -0.26 4.55
N VAL A 228 17.49 -0.93 4.42
CA VAL A 228 18.02 -1.82 5.45
C VAL A 228 19.09 -1.11 6.30
N GLY A 229 19.73 -0.06 5.78
CA GLY A 229 20.95 0.53 6.34
C GLY A 229 20.89 1.99 6.84
N SER A 230 19.92 2.84 6.43
CA SER A 230 20.01 4.31 6.58
C SER A 230 18.73 5.04 7.06
N PHE A 231 18.64 6.35 6.83
CA PHE A 231 17.57 7.26 7.29
C PHE A 231 16.16 6.91 6.76
N ARG A 232 16.04 6.32 5.55
CA ARG A 232 14.71 5.94 5.02
C ARG A 232 14.09 4.72 5.75
N THR A 233 14.92 3.93 6.45
CA THR A 233 14.48 2.90 7.41
C THR A 233 13.44 3.47 8.39
N PHE A 234 13.56 4.74 8.81
CA PHE A 234 12.60 5.46 9.66
C PHE A 234 11.28 5.80 8.95
N LYS A 235 11.32 6.21 7.66
CA LYS A 235 10.10 6.42 6.84
C LYS A 235 9.34 5.12 6.58
N SER A 236 10.07 4.00 6.49
CA SER A 236 9.50 2.68 6.26
C SER A 236 9.08 1.91 7.51
N GLY A 237 9.44 2.38 8.72
CA GLY A 237 9.19 1.65 9.96
C GLY A 237 10.04 0.37 10.12
N LEU A 238 11.10 0.19 9.33
CA LEU A 238 12.03 -0.94 9.45
C LEU A 238 13.14 -0.64 10.48
N ARG A 239 13.79 -1.70 10.98
CA ARG A 239 14.98 -1.59 11.86
C ARG A 239 16.25 -1.75 11.02
N LYS A 240 17.25 -0.91 11.29
CA LYS A 240 18.59 -1.04 10.69
C LYS A 240 19.17 -2.44 10.89
N ASN A 241 19.62 -3.07 9.80
CA ASN A 241 20.17 -4.43 9.81
C ASN A 241 21.47 -4.52 8.98
N PRO A 242 22.64 -4.24 9.58
CA PRO A 242 23.93 -4.23 8.88
C PRO A 242 24.29 -5.59 8.24
N LEU A 243 23.90 -6.70 8.87
CA LEU A 243 24.15 -8.05 8.34
C LEU A 243 23.39 -8.27 7.03
N ARG A 244 22.11 -7.89 6.99
CA ARG A 244 21.28 -7.98 5.78
C ARG A 244 21.80 -7.07 4.67
N GLN A 245 22.28 -5.89 5.03
CA GLN A 245 22.93 -4.98 4.07
C GLN A 245 24.19 -5.59 3.44
N GLN A 246 25.04 -6.26 4.22
CA GLN A 246 26.21 -6.97 3.69
C GLN A 246 25.81 -8.13 2.76
N GLN A 247 24.79 -8.91 3.13
CA GLN A 247 24.26 -9.98 2.29
C GLN A 247 23.79 -9.48 0.92
N LEU A 248 23.02 -8.38 0.90
CA LEU A 248 22.55 -7.75 -0.34
C LEU A 248 23.71 -7.19 -1.19
N THR A 249 24.73 -6.62 -0.54
CA THR A 249 25.93 -6.14 -1.23
C THR A 249 26.73 -7.28 -1.87
N ALA A 250 26.82 -8.43 -1.20
CA ALA A 250 27.45 -9.63 -1.76
C ALA A 250 26.63 -10.22 -2.91
N LEU A 251 25.30 -10.30 -2.76
CA LEU A 251 24.38 -10.76 -3.80
C LEU A 251 24.51 -9.92 -5.08
N ALA A 252 24.53 -8.59 -4.93
CA ALA A 252 24.63 -7.65 -6.04
C ALA A 252 25.89 -7.89 -6.92
N LYS A 253 26.97 -8.44 -6.34
CA LYS A 253 28.22 -8.74 -7.05
C LYS A 253 28.19 -10.07 -7.81
N SER A 254 27.38 -11.04 -7.37
CA SER A 254 27.37 -12.39 -7.92
C SER A 254 26.16 -12.69 -8.81
N ILE A 255 25.04 -12.00 -8.59
CA ILE A 255 23.79 -12.28 -9.28
C ILE A 255 23.87 -11.88 -10.77
N LYS A 256 23.30 -12.71 -11.63
CA LYS A 256 23.25 -12.48 -13.09
C LYS A 256 21.81 -12.61 -13.59
N PRO A 257 21.39 -11.78 -14.56
CA PRO A 257 20.10 -11.93 -15.20
C PRO A 257 19.99 -13.26 -15.95
N ASP A 258 18.76 -13.73 -16.09
CA ASP A 258 18.42 -14.84 -16.98
C ASP A 258 18.53 -14.43 -18.47
N ARG A 259 18.21 -15.37 -19.36
CA ARG A 259 18.25 -15.16 -20.82
C ARG A 259 17.36 -14.02 -21.32
N PHE A 260 16.37 -13.57 -20.54
CA PHE A 260 15.48 -12.46 -20.86
C PHE A 260 15.89 -11.16 -20.17
N GLY A 261 17.01 -11.16 -19.44
CA GLY A 261 17.49 -10.01 -18.70
C GLY A 261 16.75 -9.79 -17.37
N MET A 262 16.05 -10.79 -16.84
CA MET A 262 15.30 -10.71 -15.57
C MET A 262 16.05 -11.36 -14.41
N LEU A 263 15.71 -11.02 -13.17
CA LEU A 263 16.23 -11.63 -11.94
C LEU A 263 15.14 -12.41 -11.20
N PRO A 264 14.68 -13.56 -11.72
CA PRO A 264 13.71 -14.39 -11.00
C PRO A 264 14.27 -14.84 -9.66
N TYR A 265 13.38 -15.20 -8.73
CA TYR A 265 13.70 -15.74 -7.39
C TYR A 265 14.36 -14.74 -6.41
N ILE A 266 14.67 -13.51 -6.84
CA ILE A 266 15.28 -12.53 -5.93
C ILE A 266 14.35 -12.14 -4.77
N ASP A 267 13.04 -12.31 -4.96
CA ASP A 267 12.02 -12.20 -3.92
C ASP A 267 12.30 -13.17 -2.77
N GLU A 268 12.71 -14.42 -3.03
CA GLU A 268 13.09 -15.39 -1.97
C GLU A 268 14.27 -14.90 -1.12
N ILE A 269 15.12 -14.04 -1.69
CA ILE A 269 16.34 -13.57 -1.05
C ILE A 269 16.12 -12.21 -0.38
N MET A 270 15.28 -11.33 -0.94
CA MET A 270 15.18 -9.92 -0.55
C MET A 270 14.01 -9.57 0.38
N GLY A 271 12.91 -10.31 0.35
CA GLY A 271 11.75 -10.02 1.22
C GLY A 271 11.91 -10.53 2.65
#